data_AF-A0A6J2VY48-F1
#
_entry.id   AF-A0A6J2VY48-F1
#
_cell.length_a   1.000
_cell.length_b   1.000
_cell.length_c   1.000
_cell.angle_alpha   90.00
_cell.angle_beta   90.00
_cell.angle_gamma   90.00
#
_symmetry.space_group_name_H-M   'P 1'
#
loop_
_entity.id
_entity.type
_entity.pdbx_description
1 polymer ?
#
loop_
_entity_poly.entity_id
_entity_poly.type
_entity_poly.pdbx_seq_one_letter_code
_entity_poly.pdbx_strand_id
1 'polypeptide(L)'
;MSTNCEASASCPIPRRSVHSKNWSQIPDCYSQTPGGTLFSTTPGGTRIIYDRKFLLECRNSPIARTPPCCLPQIPGVTVSSTQPMTKLEEQEESNKDPAADDNQFEMDI
;
A
#
# COMPACT_ATOMS: atom_id res chain seq x y z
N MET A 1 -6.05 11.68 40.83
CA MET A 1 -7.23 11.92 39.98
C MET A 1 -7.16 10.93 38.83
N SER A 2 -8.03 9.94 38.82
CA SER A 2 -7.99 8.84 37.85
C SER A 2 -8.86 9.19 36.66
N THR A 3 -8.28 9.40 35.48
CA THR A 3 -9.02 9.57 34.23
C THR A 3 -9.47 8.18 33.75
N ASN A 4 -10.77 7.94 33.84
CA ASN A 4 -11.43 6.77 33.30
C ASN A 4 -11.45 6.87 31.77
N CYS A 5 -10.68 6.04 31.08
CA CYS A 5 -10.71 5.95 29.63
C CYS A 5 -11.94 5.14 29.24
N GLU A 6 -13.03 5.84 28.89
CA GLU A 6 -14.21 5.21 28.32
C GLU A 6 -13.81 4.41 27.07
N ALA A 7 -13.88 3.08 27.19
CA ALA A 7 -13.76 2.18 26.06
C ALA A 7 -14.97 2.44 25.16
N SER A 8 -14.77 3.20 24.09
CA SER A 8 -15.76 3.42 23.04
C SER A 8 -16.33 2.07 22.62
N ALA A 9 -17.61 1.85 22.91
CA ALA A 9 -18.35 0.69 22.44
C ALA A 9 -18.41 0.77 20.91
N SER A 10 -17.42 0.14 20.27
CA SER A 10 -17.31 0.00 18.82
C SER A 10 -18.55 -0.77 18.34
N CYS A 11 -19.56 -0.05 17.86
CA CYS A 11 -20.64 -0.65 17.07
C CYS A 11 -20.00 -1.57 16.02
N PRO A 12 -20.31 -2.88 16.00
CA PRO A 12 -19.66 -3.79 15.07
C PRO A 12 -20.02 -3.36 13.65
N ILE A 13 -19.03 -2.81 12.95
CA ILE A 13 -19.18 -2.37 11.57
C ILE A 13 -19.61 -3.60 10.73
N PRO A 14 -20.66 -3.49 9.89
CA PRO A 14 -21.12 -4.59 9.07
C PRO A 14 -19.97 -5.21 8.27
N ARG A 15 -19.69 -6.49 8.55
CA ARG A 15 -18.67 -7.29 7.86
C ARG A 15 -19.28 -7.96 6.64
N ARG A 16 -18.69 -7.75 5.46
CA ARG A 16 -18.98 -8.54 4.26
C ARG A 16 -17.71 -9.25 3.83
N SER A 17 -17.72 -10.59 3.86
CA SER A 17 -16.68 -11.38 3.20
C SER A 17 -16.92 -11.30 1.69
N VAL A 18 -15.98 -10.69 0.97
CA VAL A 18 -16.12 -10.47 -0.47
C VAL A 18 -15.84 -11.78 -1.21
N HIS A 19 -16.89 -12.35 -1.76
CA HIS A 19 -16.84 -13.48 -2.70
C HIS A 19 -17.01 -13.01 -4.17
N SER A 20 -17.00 -11.69 -4.40
CA SER A 20 -17.34 -11.11 -5.70
C SER A 20 -16.16 -11.20 -6.67
N LYS A 21 -16.38 -11.88 -7.80
CA LYS A 21 -15.48 -12.02 -8.97
C LYS A 21 -15.27 -10.72 -9.78
N ASN A 22 -15.91 -9.62 -9.41
CA ASN A 22 -15.79 -8.35 -10.11
C ASN A 22 -14.62 -7.54 -9.54
N TRP A 23 -13.48 -7.64 -10.22
CA TRP A 23 -12.19 -7.06 -9.85
C TRP A 23 -12.17 -5.53 -9.83
N SER A 24 -13.09 -4.87 -10.55
CA SER A 24 -13.19 -3.41 -10.65
C SER A 24 -13.72 -2.71 -9.38
N GLN A 25 -14.10 -3.47 -8.35
CA GLN A 25 -14.66 -2.94 -7.10
C GLN A 25 -13.67 -2.98 -5.93
N ILE A 26 -12.42 -3.37 -6.18
CA ILE A 26 -11.42 -3.43 -5.12
C ILE A 26 -10.82 -2.02 -4.96
N PRO A 27 -10.90 -1.39 -3.76
CA PRO A 27 -10.36 -0.05 -3.54
C PRO A 27 -8.85 0.00 -3.72
N ASP A 28 -8.32 1.12 -4.20
CA ASP A 28 -6.87 1.35 -4.36
C ASP A 28 -6.14 1.51 -3.02
N CYS A 29 -6.88 1.79 -1.94
CA CYS A 29 -6.34 2.02 -0.61
C CYS A 29 -6.75 0.88 0.34
N TYR A 30 -5.78 0.09 0.79
CA TYR A 30 -5.98 -0.96 1.80
C TYR A 30 -5.36 -0.54 3.14
N SER A 31 -5.88 -1.08 4.22
CA SER A 31 -5.32 -0.96 5.56
C SER A 31 -4.96 -2.33 6.11
N GLN A 32 -3.99 -2.37 7.03
CA GLN A 32 -3.54 -3.59 7.67
C GLN A 32 -3.57 -3.44 9.18
N THR A 33 -4.08 -4.45 9.88
CA THR A 33 -3.96 -4.51 11.35
C THR A 33 -2.54 -4.93 11.75
N PRO A 34 -2.07 -4.66 12.98
CA PRO A 34 -0.77 -5.18 13.46
C PRO A 34 -0.65 -6.71 13.37
N GLY A 35 -1.77 -7.44 13.42
CA GLY A 35 -1.84 -8.89 13.21
C GLY A 35 -1.79 -9.33 11.74
N GLY A 36 -1.58 -8.39 10.81
CA GLY A 36 -1.36 -8.67 9.40
C GLY A 36 -2.63 -8.82 8.54
N THR A 37 -3.82 -8.63 9.10
CA THR A 37 -5.08 -8.76 8.34
C THR A 37 -5.33 -7.54 7.47
N LEU A 38 -5.56 -7.75 6.17
CA LEU A 38 -5.92 -6.68 5.23
C LEU A 38 -7.42 -6.40 5.25
N PHE A 39 -7.78 -5.12 5.27
CA PHE A 39 -9.17 -4.67 5.18
C PHE A 39 -9.29 -3.34 4.44
N SER A 40 -10.47 -3.04 3.92
CA SER A 40 -10.83 -1.72 3.38
C SER A 40 -12.21 -1.32 3.89
N THR A 41 -12.49 -0.01 3.84
CA THR A 41 -13.80 0.53 4.20
C THR A 41 -14.34 1.31 3.01
N THR A 42 -15.49 0.92 2.50
CA THR A 42 -16.15 1.69 1.43
C THR A 42 -16.75 2.98 2.01
N PRO A 43 -16.98 4.04 1.21
CA PRO A 43 -17.61 5.27 1.69
C PRO A 43 -18.95 5.07 2.43
N GLY A 44 -19.67 3.99 2.13
CA GLY A 44 -20.90 3.58 2.84
C GLY A 44 -20.67 2.87 4.18
N GLY A 45 -19.45 2.87 4.71
CA GLY A 45 -19.11 2.32 6.02
C GLY A 45 -19.01 0.80 6.09
N THR A 46 -19.09 0.07 4.96
CA THR A 46 -18.93 -1.39 4.97
C THR A 46 -17.47 -1.76 5.05
N ARG A 47 -17.10 -2.63 6.00
CA ARG A 47 -15.75 -3.20 6.10
C ARG A 47 -15.63 -4.48 5.30
N ILE A 48 -14.69 -4.47 4.38
CA ILE A 48 -14.30 -5.61 3.58
C ILE A 48 -13.03 -6.18 4.19
N ILE A 49 -13.04 -7.45 4.58
CA ILE A 49 -11.86 -8.17 5.05
C ILE A 49 -11.39 -9.08 3.90
N TYR A 50 -10.12 -8.97 3.54
CA TYR A 50 -9.53 -9.74 2.45
C TYR A 50 -8.80 -10.96 2.98
N ASP A 51 -9.26 -12.15 2.57
CA ASP A 51 -8.60 -13.40 2.91
C ASP A 51 -7.33 -13.60 2.07
N ARG A 52 -6.31 -14.21 2.68
CA ARG A 52 -5.05 -14.55 2.00
C ARG A 52 -5.29 -15.36 0.72
N LYS A 53 -6.24 -16.30 0.74
CA LYS A 53 -6.56 -17.14 -0.44
C LYS A 53 -7.08 -16.29 -1.60
N PHE A 54 -8.01 -15.39 -1.32
CA PHE A 54 -8.58 -14.47 -2.31
C PHE A 54 -7.50 -13.57 -2.92
N LEU A 55 -6.66 -12.95 -2.08
CA LEU A 55 -5.56 -12.09 -2.55
C LEU A 55 -4.56 -12.85 -3.44
N LEU A 56 -4.24 -14.09 -3.09
CA LEU A 56 -3.36 -14.92 -3.92
C LEU A 56 -4.00 -15.34 -5.24
N GLU A 57 -5.32 -15.50 -5.29
CA GLU A 57 -6.03 -15.77 -6.53
C GLU A 57 -6.01 -14.54 -7.47
N CYS A 58 -6.05 -13.32 -6.90
CA CYS A 58 -5.94 -12.06 -7.65
C CYS A 58 -4.67 -12.00 -8.53
N ARG A 59 -3.58 -12.68 -8.15
CA ARG A 59 -2.32 -12.69 -8.89
C ARG A 59 -2.47 -13.21 -10.33
N ASN A 60 -3.48 -14.04 -10.57
CA ASN A 60 -3.73 -14.64 -11.88
C ASN A 60 -4.61 -13.74 -12.77
N SER A 61 -5.09 -12.60 -12.26
CA SER A 61 -5.93 -11.67 -13.00
C SER A 61 -5.14 -10.96 -14.12
N PRO A 62 -5.79 -10.51 -15.21
CA PRO A 62 -5.13 -9.77 -16.27
C PRO A 62 -4.44 -8.47 -15.79
N ILE A 63 -5.06 -7.79 -14.82
CA ILE A 63 -4.53 -6.52 -14.26
C ILE A 63 -3.25 -6.74 -13.45
N ALA A 64 -3.07 -7.91 -12.83
CA ALA A 64 -1.82 -8.22 -12.14
C ALA A 64 -0.63 -8.44 -13.10
N ARG A 65 -0.89 -8.58 -14.41
CA ARG A 65 0.15 -8.76 -15.44
C ARG A 65 0.51 -7.46 -16.16
N THR A 66 -0.17 -6.36 -15.89
CA THR A 66 0.20 -5.06 -16.44
C THR A 66 1.36 -4.48 -15.64
N PRO A 67 2.51 -4.17 -16.28
CA PRO A 67 3.62 -3.51 -15.58
C PRO A 67 3.15 -2.20 -14.95
N PRO A 68 3.56 -1.88 -13.71
CA PRO A 68 3.20 -0.63 -13.07
C PRO A 68 3.77 0.56 -13.85
N CYS A 69 2.91 1.56 -14.10
CA CYS A 69 3.33 2.82 -14.67
C CYS A 69 4.23 3.54 -13.67
N CYS A 70 5.35 4.11 -14.13
CA CYS A 70 6.26 4.93 -13.32
C CYS A 70 7.10 4.18 -12.27
N LEU A 71 7.31 2.86 -12.41
CA LEU A 71 8.27 2.14 -11.57
C LEU A 71 9.70 2.37 -12.08
N PRO A 72 10.67 2.77 -11.23
CA PRO A 72 12.05 3.03 -11.66
C PRO A 72 12.71 1.76 -12.21
N GLN A 73 13.59 1.91 -13.20
CA GLN A 73 14.28 0.80 -13.85
C GLN A 73 15.56 0.43 -13.07
N ILE A 74 15.44 -0.52 -12.15
CA ILE A 74 16.52 -1.00 -11.29
C ILE A 74 16.91 -2.42 -11.73
N PRO A 75 18.11 -2.62 -12.31
CA PRO A 75 18.57 -3.93 -12.75
C PRO A 75 18.48 -4.99 -11.63
N GLY A 76 17.82 -6.12 -11.93
CA GLY A 76 17.66 -7.22 -10.98
C GLY A 76 16.55 -7.06 -9.94
N VAL A 77 15.89 -5.88 -9.88
CA VAL A 77 14.75 -5.63 -8.98
C VAL A 77 13.46 -5.44 -9.76
N THR A 78 13.40 -4.43 -10.62
CA THR A 78 12.18 -4.04 -11.34
C THR A 78 12.22 -4.42 -12.82
N VAL A 79 13.41 -4.69 -13.35
CA VAL A 79 13.61 -5.27 -14.69
C VAL A 79 14.26 -6.63 -14.59
N SER A 80 13.78 -7.58 -15.40
CA SER A 80 14.45 -8.86 -15.55
C SER A 80 15.77 -8.65 -16.29
N SER A 81 16.79 -9.44 -15.93
CA SER A 81 18.11 -9.40 -16.59
C SER A 81 18.07 -9.74 -18.09
N THR A 82 16.91 -10.16 -18.62
CA THR A 82 16.71 -10.62 -19.99
C THR A 82 16.00 -9.62 -20.90
N GLN A 83 15.52 -8.48 -20.37
CA GLN A 83 14.85 -7.47 -21.18
C GLN A 83 15.84 -6.43 -21.70
N PRO A 84 15.80 -6.08 -23.01
CA PRO A 84 16.61 -4.98 -23.53
C PRO A 84 16.13 -3.68 -22.88
N MET A 85 17.05 -2.91 -22.32
CA MET A 85 16.74 -1.64 -21.68
C MET A 85 16.18 -0.65 -22.73
N THR A 86 14.87 -0.47 -22.75
CA THR A 86 14.25 0.64 -23.47
C THR A 86 14.52 1.91 -22.67
N LYS A 87 15.41 2.76 -23.19
CA LYS A 87 15.77 4.06 -22.63
C LYS A 87 14.51 4.93 -22.53
N LEU A 88 13.87 4.97 -21.35
CA LEU A 88 12.94 6.03 -21.02
C LEU A 88 13.76 7.24 -20.59
N GLU A 89 13.44 8.39 -21.17
CA GLU A 89 14.14 9.65 -20.99
C GLU A 89 14.26 10.00 -19.50
N GLU A 90 15.49 10.20 -19.05
CA GLU A 90 15.82 10.67 -17.70
C GLU A 90 15.19 12.04 -17.51
N GLN A 91 14.22 12.13 -16.59
CA GLN A 91 13.81 13.39 -16.03
C GLN A 91 14.97 13.85 -15.12
N GLU A 92 15.75 14.83 -15.59
CA GLU A 92 16.80 15.47 -14.79
C GLU A 92 16.17 16.13 -13.56
N GLU A 93 16.22 15.45 -12.41
CA GLU A 93 16.12 16.11 -11.12
C GLU A 93 17.47 16.78 -10.86
N SER A 94 17.46 18.10 -10.98
CA SER A 94 18.56 18.98 -10.58
C SER A 94 18.99 18.67 -9.15
N ASN A 95 20.17 18.06 -9.00
CA ASN A 95 20.87 17.97 -7.73
C ASN A 95 21.15 19.40 -7.26
N LYS A 96 20.36 19.88 -6.29
CA LYS A 96 20.74 21.03 -5.47
C LYS A 96 21.17 20.49 -4.12
N ASP A 97 22.48 20.48 -3.91
CA ASP A 97 23.11 20.09 -2.64
C ASP A 97 22.42 20.82 -1.47
N PRO A 98 21.79 20.12 -0.51
CA PRO A 98 21.51 20.73 0.77
C PRO A 98 22.83 20.79 1.54
N ALA A 99 23.29 22.01 1.80
CA ALA A 99 24.41 22.27 2.69
C ALA A 99 24.22 21.48 4.00
N ALA A 100 25.28 20.78 4.42
CA ALA A 100 25.35 20.08 5.69
C ALA A 100 25.07 21.06 6.84
N ASP A 101 23.89 20.94 7.45
CA ASP A 101 23.61 21.49 8.76
C ASP A 101 23.62 20.32 9.76
N ASP A 102 24.80 20.09 10.35
CA ASP A 102 25.12 18.99 11.25
C ASP A 102 24.44 19.10 12.64
N ASN A 103 23.22 19.62 12.75
CA ASN A 103 22.54 19.83 14.04
C ASN A 103 21.05 19.40 14.07
N GLN A 104 20.67 18.36 13.33
CA GLN A 104 19.28 17.89 13.31
C GLN A 104 18.89 16.93 14.47
N PHE A 105 19.84 16.47 15.30
CA PHE A 105 19.57 15.47 16.35
C PHE A 105 20.17 15.80 17.72
N GLU A 106 20.11 17.05 18.17
CA GLU A 106 20.34 17.34 19.60
C GLU A 106 19.09 16.90 20.39
N MET A 107 19.15 15.70 20.95
CA MET A 107 18.19 15.19 21.92
C MET A 107 18.72 15.57 23.30
N ASP A 108 18.17 16.61 23.92
CA ASP A 108 18.44 16.93 25.32
C ASP A 108 18.04 15.73 26.20
N ILE A 109 19.02 15.18 26.94
CA ILE A 109 18.81 14.21 28.03
C ILE A 109 19.03 14.87 29.39
#